data_AF-A0A7J3J2N7-F1
#
_entry.id   AF-A0A7J3J2N7-F1
#
_cell.length_a   1.000
_cell.length_b   1.000
_cell.length_c   1.000
_cell.angle_alpha   90.00
_cell.angle_beta   90.00
_cell.angle_gamma   90.00
#
_symmetry.space_group_name_H-M   'P 1'
#
loop_
_entity.id
_entity.type
_entity.pdbx_description
1 polymer ?
#
loop_
_entity_poly.entity_id
_entity_poly.type
_entity_poly.pdbx_seq_one_letter_code
_entity_poly.pdbx_strand_id
1 'polypeptide(L)' 'IVNMIGENVVNKAIEKGYVHPEAVIRIEGIPHAQIVKI' A
#
# COMPACT_ATOMS: atom_id res chain seq x y z
N ILE A 1 6.25 -7.59 8.94
CA ILE A 1 6.49 -6.62 7.82
C ILE A 1 5.67 -7.11 6.64
N VAL A 2 4.94 -6.23 5.95
CA VAL A 2 4.16 -6.56 4.75
C VAL A 2 4.52 -5.56 3.66
N ASN A 3 4.85 -6.06 2.47
CA ASN A 3 5.11 -5.27 1.27
C ASN A 3 4.03 -5.55 0.24
N MET A 4 3.42 -4.49 -0.30
CA MET A 4 2.32 -4.57 -1.26
C MET A 4 2.65 -3.71 -2.47
N ILE A 5 2.51 -4.30 -3.65
CA ILE A 5 2.84 -3.68 -4.93
C ILE A 5 1.70 -3.97 -5.91
N GLY A 6 1.19 -2.93 -6.56
CA GLY A 6 0.14 -3.04 -7.56
C GLY A 6 -1.24 -2.60 -7.07
N GLU A 7 -2.06 -2.16 -8.03
CA GLU A 7 -3.34 -1.48 -7.80
C GLU A 7 -4.29 -2.33 -6.93
N ASN A 8 -4.51 -3.60 -7.27
CA ASN A 8 -5.49 -4.44 -6.57
C ASN A 8 -5.18 -4.62 -5.08
N VAL A 9 -3.92 -4.90 -4.73
CA VAL A 9 -3.54 -5.20 -3.35
C VAL A 9 -3.44 -3.92 -2.51
N VAL A 10 -2.89 -2.85 -3.08
CA VAL A 10 -2.77 -1.57 -2.36
C VAL A 10 -4.14 -0.94 -2.13
N ASN A 11 -5.01 -0.91 -3.15
CA ASN A 11 -6.36 -0.37 -3.00
C ASN A 11 -7.19 -1.19 -2.00
N LYS A 12 -7.06 -2.52 -1.98
CA LYS A 12 -7.75 -3.34 -0.99
C LYS A 12 -7.25 -3.10 0.44
N ALA A 13 -5.96 -2.79 0.61
CA ALA A 13 -5.41 -2.44 1.91
C ALA A 13 -5.89 -1.07 2.40
N ILE A 14 -6.06 -0.11 1.49
CA ILE A 14 -6.67 1.20 1.78
C ILE A 14 -8.14 1.03 2.18
N GLU A 15 -8.94 0.30 1.40
CA GLU A 15 -10.35 0.03 1.69
C GLU A 15 -10.56 -0.58 3.08
N LYS A 16 -9.65 -1.45 3.52
CA LYS A 16 -9.69 -2.11 4.82
C LYS A 16 -9.08 -1.28 5.95
N GLY A 17 -8.56 -0.10 5.68
CA GLY A 17 -7.92 0.77 6.67
C GLY A 17 -6.55 0.29 7.15
N TYR A 18 -5.90 -0.64 6.43
CA TYR A 18 -4.56 -1.11 6.77
C TYR A 18 -3.46 -0.16 6.29
N VAL A 19 -3.74 0.64 5.26
CA VAL A 19 -2.83 1.64 4.69
C VAL A 19 -3.58 2.96 4.53
N HIS A 20 -2.97 4.07 4.98
CA HIS A 20 -3.51 5.40 4.70
C HIS A 20 -3.26 5.75 3.22
N PRO A 21 -4.21 6.34 2.47
CA PRO A 21 -4.02 6.67 1.06
C PRO A 21 -2.76 7.51 0.79
N GLU A 22 -2.45 8.45 1.69
CA GLU A 22 -1.25 9.30 1.58
C GLU A 22 0.07 8.57 1.87
N ALA A 23 0.02 7.35 2.40
CA ALA A 23 1.20 6.51 2.63
C ALA A 23 1.57 5.66 1.39
N VAL A 24 0.82 5.76 0.30
CA VAL A 24 1.10 5.06 -0.96
C VAL A 24 2.10 5.86 -1.78
N ILE A 25 3.22 5.23 -2.12
CA ILE A 25 4.18 5.79 -3.07
C ILE A 25 3.94 5.16 -4.45
N ARG A 26 4.20 5.90 -5.54
CA ARG A 26 4.16 5.36 -6.90
C ARG A 26 5.57 5.29 -7.48
N ILE A 27 5.97 4.11 -7.94
CA ILE A 27 7.25 3.86 -8.62
C ILE A 27 6.90 3.36 -10.01
N GLU A 28 7.39 4.06 -11.04
CA GLU A 28 7.00 3.81 -12.45
C GLU A 28 5.47 3.75 -12.66
N GLY A 29 4.74 4.58 -11.91
CA GLY A 29 3.27 4.61 -11.93
C GLY A 29 2.61 3.47 -11.14
N ILE A 30 3.34 2.48 -10.65
CA ILE A 30 2.80 1.36 -9.87
C ILE A 30 2.72 1.75 -8.39
N PRO A 31 1.57 1.58 -7.71
CA PRO A 31 1.43 1.91 -6.30
C PRO A 31 2.15 0.87 -5.42
N HIS A 32 2.80 1.36 -4.38
CA HIS A 32 3.54 0.58 -3.39
C HIS A 32 3.15 1.05 -1.99
N ALA A 33 3.02 0.10 -1.06
CA ALA A 33 2.81 0.36 0.35
C ALA A 33 3.52 -0.67 1.22
N GLN A 34 4.00 -0.24 2.38
CA GLN A 34 4.66 -1.11 3.37
C GLN A 34 4.02 -0.90 4.75
N ILE A 35 3.73 -2.00 5.44
CA ILE A 35 3.28 -2.00 6.83
C ILE A 35 4.38 -2.62 7.70
N VAL A 36 4.82 -1.87 8.71
CA VAL A 36 5.77 -2.33 9.72
C VAL A 36 5.04 -2.45 11.05
N LYS A 37 5.09 -3.63 11.67
CA LYS A 37 4.69 -3.83 13.06
C LYS A 37 5.97 -3.99 13.86
N ILE A 38 6.16 -3.11 14.84
CA ILE A 38 7.25 -3.16 15.82
C ILE A 38 6.87 -4.16 16.92
#